data_AF-A0A520PKW4-F1
#
_entry.id   AF-A0A520PKW4-F1
#
_cell.length_a   1.000
_cell.length_b   1.000
_cell.length_c   1.000
_cell.angle_alpha   90.00
_cell.angle_beta   90.00
_cell.angle_gamma   90.00
#
_symmetry.space_group_name_H-M   'P 1'
#
loop_
_entity.id
_entity.type
_entity.pdbx_description
1 polymer ?
#
loop_
_entity_poly.entity_id
_entity_poly.type
_entity_poly.pdbx_seq_one_letter_code
_entity_poly.pdbx_strand_id
1 'polypeptide(L)'
;MILITHSENQLRFRRDFSEKELELSGDFEQLRPQGRDWAFELKSQGNYVSCLMSENEAMKFVDTGRGTNIFLTGRIQTVRKNDVDNNKPILELDQCRIRLLSENQIASILMEGRWKGCNVRIGKKKYNGKSCSLYVTIRRQNDGYMISDLKRSDGRPIEVVAADFLGGTLPEWSTKTLQTGVITSYNCQFEETNQNSFICEWEEPKREGTINFQRLR
;
A
#
# COMPACT_ATOMS: atom_id res chain seq x y z
N MET A 1 4.61 -9.45 37.03
CA MET A 1 5.98 -9.15 36.57
C MET A 1 5.84 -8.17 35.42
N ILE A 2 6.12 -6.90 35.68
CA ILE A 2 5.99 -5.81 34.71
C ILE A 2 7.38 -5.62 34.08
N LEU A 3 7.49 -5.78 32.77
CA LEU A 3 8.70 -5.43 32.02
C LEU A 3 8.45 -4.11 31.30
N ILE A 4 8.80 -3.03 31.99
CA ILE A 4 9.09 -1.73 31.40
C ILE A 4 10.43 -1.88 30.68
N THR A 5 10.46 -1.68 29.37
CA THR A 5 11.70 -1.42 28.63
C THR A 5 11.56 -0.11 27.87
N HIS A 6 11.80 0.98 28.59
CA HIS A 6 12.27 2.23 27.99
C HIS A 6 13.76 2.33 28.23
N SER A 7 14.55 2.22 27.17
CA SER A 7 15.71 3.09 26.91
C SER A 7 16.45 2.61 25.66
N GLU A 8 16.58 3.52 24.70
CA GLU A 8 17.64 3.52 23.68
C GLU A 8 17.62 2.42 22.61
N ASN A 9 16.52 2.34 21.85
CA ASN A 9 16.57 1.80 20.49
C ASN A 9 17.29 2.80 19.58
N GLN A 10 18.61 2.93 19.73
CA GLN A 10 19.44 3.23 18.56
C GLN A 10 19.16 2.09 17.58
N LEU A 11 18.51 2.41 16.47
CA LEU A 11 18.36 1.52 15.32
C LEU A 11 19.76 1.12 14.83
N ARG A 12 20.37 0.12 15.47
CA ARG A 12 21.55 -0.59 14.99
C ARG A 12 21.09 -1.49 13.86
N PHE A 13 20.84 -0.87 12.70
CA PHE A 13 20.63 -1.57 11.45
C PHE A 13 21.90 -2.34 11.11
N ARG A 14 21.88 -3.65 11.40
CA ARG A 14 22.84 -4.60 10.83
C ARG A 14 22.66 -4.54 9.30
N ARG A 15 23.76 -4.73 8.56
CA ARG A 15 23.79 -4.84 7.08
C ARG A 15 22.78 -5.85 6.50
N ASP A 16 22.14 -6.68 7.33
CA ASP A 16 21.22 -7.77 6.96
C ASP A 16 19.79 -7.32 6.53
N PHE A 17 19.50 -6.01 6.48
CA PHE A 17 18.21 -5.48 6.01
C PHE A 17 18.25 -4.82 4.64
N SER A 18 19.44 -4.59 4.07
CA SER A 18 19.54 -4.18 2.67
C SER A 18 18.79 -5.21 1.82
N GLU A 19 17.99 -4.74 0.87
CA GLU A 19 17.16 -5.55 -0.04
C GLU A 19 15.80 -6.04 0.49
N LYS A 20 15.43 -5.77 1.75
CA LYS A 20 14.08 -6.07 2.24
C LYS A 20 13.08 -4.99 1.84
N GLU A 21 11.87 -5.41 1.50
CA GLU A 21 10.73 -4.51 1.33
C GLU A 21 10.29 -3.98 2.70
N LEU A 22 10.03 -2.69 2.75
CA LEU A 22 9.51 -1.96 3.89
C LEU A 22 8.17 -1.34 3.50
N GLU A 23 7.20 -1.45 4.38
CA GLU A 23 5.90 -0.79 4.28
C GLU A 23 5.70 0.09 5.52
N LEU A 24 5.29 1.33 5.32
CA LEU A 24 5.03 2.26 6.41
C LEU A 24 4.07 3.37 6.00
N SER A 25 3.46 3.98 7.01
CA SER A 25 2.73 5.25 6.86
C SER A 25 3.46 6.35 7.60
N GLY A 26 3.42 7.57 7.08
CA GLY A 26 4.06 8.72 7.69
C GLY A 26 3.66 10.04 7.03
N ASP A 27 4.02 11.14 7.65
CA ASP A 27 3.67 12.46 7.16
C ASP A 27 4.68 12.91 6.11
N PHE A 28 4.20 13.41 4.97
CA PHE A 28 5.02 14.03 3.96
C PHE A 28 5.72 15.26 4.55
N GLU A 29 7.04 15.32 4.42
CA GLU A 29 7.81 16.46 4.90
C GLU A 29 8.15 17.40 3.75
N GLN A 30 8.79 16.86 2.70
CA GLN A 30 9.25 17.65 1.56
C GLN A 30 9.67 16.78 0.37
N LEU A 31 9.73 17.42 -0.80
CA LEU A 31 10.33 16.90 -2.02
C LEU A 31 11.56 17.75 -2.33
N ARG A 32 12.74 17.13 -2.47
CA ARG A 32 14.00 17.87 -2.71
C ARG A 32 14.84 17.25 -3.82
N PRO A 33 15.55 18.04 -4.63
CA PRO A 33 16.47 17.50 -5.63
C PRO A 33 17.70 16.87 -4.96
N GLN A 34 18.13 15.70 -5.44
CA GLN A 34 19.29 14.95 -4.97
C GLN A 34 20.10 14.42 -6.16
N GLY A 35 21.02 15.24 -6.67
CA GLY A 35 21.83 14.89 -7.84
C GLY A 35 20.98 14.88 -9.11
N ARG A 36 20.83 13.70 -9.74
CA ARG A 36 19.96 13.49 -10.92
C ARG A 36 18.55 13.01 -10.55
N ASP A 37 18.36 12.63 -9.29
CA ASP A 37 17.12 12.10 -8.77
C ASP A 37 16.47 13.12 -7.83
N TRP A 38 15.28 12.79 -7.35
CA TRP A 38 14.56 13.54 -6.35
C TRP A 38 14.30 12.67 -5.13
N ALA A 39 14.45 13.26 -3.95
CA ALA A 39 14.18 12.63 -2.67
C ALA A 39 12.80 13.08 -2.18
N PHE A 40 11.90 12.11 -2.04
CA PHE A 40 10.62 12.29 -1.36
C PHE A 40 10.79 11.87 0.10
N GLU A 41 10.73 12.84 1.00
CA GLU A 41 10.99 12.64 2.42
C GLU A 41 9.70 12.61 3.22
N LEU A 42 9.61 11.59 4.08
CA LEU A 42 8.49 11.40 5.00
C LEU A 42 9.01 11.19 6.43
N LYS A 43 8.16 11.48 7.39
CA LYS A 43 8.40 11.22 8.80
C LYS A 43 7.42 10.20 9.34
N SER A 44 7.93 9.10 9.88
CA SER A 44 7.12 8.03 10.48
C SER A 44 7.66 7.69 11.87
N GLN A 45 6.79 7.78 12.89
CA GLN A 45 7.12 7.48 14.29
C GLN A 45 8.41 8.16 14.80
N GLY A 46 8.67 9.39 14.34
CA GLY A 46 9.87 10.16 14.70
C GLY A 46 11.13 9.84 13.88
N ASN A 47 11.10 8.84 13.00
CA ASN A 47 12.17 8.51 12.07
C ASN A 47 11.90 9.12 10.69
N TYR A 48 12.98 9.43 9.97
CA TYR A 48 12.90 9.97 8.62
C TYR A 48 13.19 8.88 7.58
N VAL A 49 12.39 8.86 6.53
CA VAL A 49 12.54 7.95 5.41
C VAL A 49 12.56 8.78 4.12
N SER A 50 13.46 8.42 3.21
CA SER A 50 13.67 9.10 1.94
C SER A 50 13.55 8.09 0.82
N CYS A 51 12.63 8.35 -0.10
CA CYS A 51 12.54 7.60 -1.33
C CYS A 51 13.26 8.34 -2.46
N LEU A 52 14.19 7.68 -3.14
CA LEU A 52 14.79 8.19 -4.37
C LEU A 52 13.93 7.81 -5.58
N MET A 53 13.60 8.81 -6.39
CA MET A 53 12.80 8.63 -7.60
C MET A 53 13.23 9.56 -8.73
N SER A 54 12.77 9.24 -9.93
CA SER A 54 13.00 10.10 -11.09
C SER A 54 12.26 11.43 -10.98
N GLU A 55 12.74 12.48 -11.66
CA GLU A 55 12.06 13.77 -11.73
C GLU A 55 10.59 13.63 -12.18
N ASN A 56 10.33 12.81 -13.21
CA ASN A 56 8.97 12.58 -13.70
C ASN A 56 8.03 11.98 -12.65
N GLU A 57 8.54 11.16 -11.74
CA GLU A 57 7.76 10.61 -10.63
C GLU A 57 7.58 11.64 -9.51
N ALA A 58 8.64 12.37 -9.18
CA ALA A 58 8.62 13.43 -8.18
C ALA A 58 7.62 14.54 -8.52
N MET A 59 7.52 14.93 -9.78
CA MET A 59 6.58 15.96 -10.24
C MET A 59 5.11 15.60 -10.00
N LYS A 60 4.76 14.32 -9.79
CA LYS A 60 3.40 13.92 -9.39
C LYS A 60 3.02 14.40 -7.98
N PHE A 61 4.01 14.76 -7.17
CA PHE A 61 3.84 15.12 -5.76
C PHE A 61 4.23 16.58 -5.46
N VAL A 62 4.52 17.39 -6.48
CA VAL A 62 5.00 18.78 -6.29
C VAL A 62 4.02 19.66 -5.50
N ASP A 63 2.72 19.40 -5.64
CA ASP A 63 1.66 20.13 -4.94
C ASP A 63 1.27 19.50 -3.58
N THR A 64 1.99 18.46 -3.14
CA THR A 64 1.69 17.78 -1.87
C THR A 64 2.02 18.71 -0.70
N GLY A 65 1.02 19.01 0.13
CA GLY A 65 1.22 19.81 1.34
C GLY A 65 2.02 19.06 2.40
N ARG A 66 2.96 19.74 3.06
CA ARG A 66 3.66 19.19 4.24
C ARG A 66 2.63 18.76 5.30
N GLY A 67 2.83 17.59 5.90
CA GLY A 67 1.90 16.98 6.86
C GLY A 67 0.83 16.10 6.20
N THR A 68 0.80 16.00 4.87
CA THR A 68 -0.08 15.03 4.19
C THR A 68 0.32 13.63 4.60
N ASN A 69 -0.64 12.82 5.03
CA ASN A 69 -0.35 11.44 5.40
C ASN A 69 -0.07 10.63 4.12
N ILE A 70 1.00 9.83 4.14
CA ILE A 70 1.53 9.07 3.01
C ILE A 70 1.68 7.62 3.42
N PHE A 71 1.23 6.71 2.58
CA PHE A 71 1.68 5.33 2.61
C PHE A 71 2.84 5.15 1.64
N LEU A 72 3.91 4.53 2.11
CA LEU A 72 5.12 4.28 1.34
C LEU A 72 5.53 2.82 1.47
N THR A 73 5.72 2.17 0.31
CA THR A 73 6.47 0.91 0.23
C THR A 73 7.78 1.15 -0.48
N GLY A 74 8.87 0.51 -0.09
CA GLY A 74 10.14 0.61 -0.82
C GLY A 74 11.14 -0.42 -0.34
N ARG A 75 12.19 -0.64 -1.13
CA ARG A 75 13.26 -1.57 -0.76
C ARG A 75 14.36 -0.81 -0.04
N ILE A 76 14.81 -1.36 1.10
CA ILE A 76 15.83 -0.69 1.91
C ILE A 76 17.17 -0.75 1.17
N GLN A 77 17.71 0.43 0.86
CA GLN A 77 18.99 0.54 0.17
C GLN A 77 20.11 0.83 1.18
N THR A 78 20.01 1.93 1.91
CA THR A 78 21.06 2.38 2.84
C THR A 78 20.52 3.30 3.92
N VAL A 79 21.38 3.69 4.86
CA VAL A 79 21.10 4.72 5.86
C VAL A 79 22.08 5.86 5.64
N ARG A 80 21.57 7.07 5.38
CA ARG A 80 22.40 8.26 5.27
C ARG A 80 22.26 9.15 6.49
N LYS A 81 23.29 9.97 6.74
CA LYS A 81 23.21 11.03 7.74
C LYS A 81 22.27 12.12 7.23
N ASN A 82 21.51 12.71 8.14
CA ASN A 82 20.71 13.89 7.82
C ASN A 82 21.61 15.12 7.83
N ASP A 83 21.51 15.92 6.78
CA ASP A 83 22.34 17.09 6.53
C ASP A 83 22.15 18.18 7.61
N VAL A 84 21.00 18.17 8.31
CA VAL A 84 20.62 19.16 9.34
C VAL A 84 20.92 18.65 10.76
N ASP A 85 20.76 17.35 11.02
CA ASP A 85 20.96 16.74 12.34
C ASP A 85 21.53 15.33 12.20
N ASN A 86 22.85 15.20 12.37
CA ASN A 86 23.56 13.92 12.28
C ASN A 86 23.05 12.83 13.24
N ASN A 87 22.31 13.19 14.31
CA ASN A 87 21.72 12.23 15.25
C ASN A 87 20.38 11.65 14.76
N LYS A 88 19.83 12.15 13.65
CA LYS A 88 18.57 11.67 13.06
C LYS A 88 18.84 11.09 11.67
N PRO A 89 19.34 9.85 11.57
CA PRO A 89 19.61 9.23 10.28
C PRO A 89 18.35 9.13 9.43
N ILE A 90 18.53 9.18 8.11
CA ILE A 90 17.46 9.01 7.12
C ILE A 90 17.63 7.63 6.50
N LEU A 91 16.56 6.83 6.57
CA LEU A 91 16.49 5.54 5.88
C LEU A 91 16.19 5.79 4.40
N GLU A 92 17.11 5.39 3.53
CA GLU A 92 16.99 5.58 2.09
C GLU A 92 16.44 4.31 1.43
N LEU A 93 15.38 4.50 0.65
CA LEU A 93 14.67 3.46 -0.05
C LEU A 93 14.78 3.66 -1.57
N ASP A 94 14.91 2.57 -2.29
CA ASP A 94 14.76 2.51 -3.75
C ASP A 94 13.46 1.81 -4.14
N GLN A 95 13.10 1.92 -5.43
CA GLN A 95 11.91 1.28 -6.02
C GLN A 95 10.60 1.60 -5.28
N CYS A 96 10.47 2.80 -4.73
CA CYS A 96 9.36 3.07 -3.84
C CYS A 96 8.05 3.31 -4.58
N ARG A 97 6.96 2.99 -3.90
CA ARG A 97 5.59 3.28 -4.31
C ARG A 97 5.00 4.16 -3.22
N ILE A 98 4.59 5.35 -3.62
CA ILE A 98 4.13 6.41 -2.73
C ILE A 98 2.67 6.70 -3.02
N ARG A 99 1.90 6.84 -1.96
CA ARG A 99 0.46 7.00 -2.04
C ARG A 99 -0.01 8.05 -1.04
N LEU A 100 -0.70 9.05 -1.56
CA LEU A 100 -1.35 10.08 -0.75
C LEU A 100 -2.52 9.42 -0.03
N LEU A 101 -2.43 9.35 1.30
CA LEU A 101 -3.59 9.04 2.13
C LEU A 101 -4.39 10.35 2.22
N SER A 102 -5.06 10.71 1.11
CA SER A 102 -6.04 11.80 1.12
C SER A 102 -7.04 11.57 2.24
N GLU A 103 -7.65 12.64 2.77
CA GLU A 103 -8.84 12.54 3.63
C GLU A 103 -9.82 11.56 2.98
N ASN A 104 -9.82 10.32 3.46
CA ASN A 104 -10.73 9.31 2.99
C ASN A 104 -12.11 9.83 3.32
N GLN A 105 -12.83 10.30 2.30
CA GLN A 105 -14.28 10.46 2.38
C GLN A 105 -14.78 9.17 3.01
N ILE A 106 -15.40 9.29 4.19
CA ILE A 106 -15.87 8.19 5.00
C ILE A 106 -16.97 7.49 4.18
N ALA A 107 -16.57 6.59 3.29
CA ALA A 107 -17.52 5.78 2.56
C ALA A 107 -18.13 4.82 3.58
N SER A 108 -19.44 4.97 3.82
CA SER A 108 -20.22 4.16 4.75
C SER A 108 -20.46 2.72 4.26
N ILE A 109 -19.49 2.12 3.56
CA ILE A 109 -19.59 0.75 3.06
C ILE A 109 -19.39 -0.23 4.22
N LEU A 110 -20.34 -1.16 4.37
CA LEU A 110 -20.21 -2.28 5.30
C LEU A 110 -19.26 -3.32 4.70
N MET A 111 -17.95 -3.15 4.88
CA MET A 111 -16.94 -4.07 4.29
C MET A 111 -17.04 -5.50 4.78
N GLU A 112 -17.57 -5.74 5.98
CA GLU A 112 -17.73 -7.10 6.51
C GLU A 112 -18.59 -7.97 5.57
N GLY A 113 -18.11 -9.16 5.24
CA GLY A 113 -18.84 -10.13 4.44
C GLY A 113 -18.02 -10.72 3.32
N ARG A 114 -18.71 -11.40 2.40
CA ARG A 114 -18.12 -12.09 1.26
C ARG A 114 -18.28 -11.25 0.00
N TRP A 115 -17.21 -11.15 -0.77
CA TRP A 115 -17.12 -10.33 -1.97
C TRP A 115 -16.66 -11.18 -3.14
N LYS A 116 -17.25 -10.94 -4.31
CA LYS A 116 -16.91 -11.59 -5.57
C LYS A 116 -16.37 -10.55 -6.53
N GLY A 117 -15.09 -10.66 -6.87
CA GLY A 117 -14.40 -9.83 -7.85
C GLY A 117 -14.50 -10.41 -9.25
N CYS A 118 -15.07 -9.64 -10.19
CA CYS A 118 -15.17 -10.03 -11.59
C CYS A 118 -14.48 -9.02 -12.51
N ASN A 119 -13.63 -9.54 -13.40
CA ASN A 119 -12.85 -8.70 -14.29
C ASN A 119 -13.78 -7.95 -15.25
N VAL A 120 -13.60 -6.64 -15.30
CA VAL A 120 -14.25 -5.71 -16.24
C VAL A 120 -13.33 -5.43 -17.42
N ARG A 121 -12.01 -5.31 -17.16
CA ARG A 121 -10.99 -5.04 -18.18
C ARG A 121 -9.71 -5.79 -17.84
N ILE A 122 -9.01 -6.31 -18.86
CA ILE A 122 -7.61 -6.74 -18.75
C ILE A 122 -6.83 -6.21 -19.95
N GLY A 123 -5.82 -5.37 -19.70
CA GLY A 123 -5.15 -4.60 -20.73
C GLY A 123 -6.17 -3.81 -21.56
N LYS A 124 -6.11 -3.94 -22.90
CA LYS A 124 -7.06 -3.26 -23.80
C LYS A 124 -8.40 -4.00 -23.97
N LYS A 125 -8.56 -5.20 -23.42
CA LYS A 125 -9.76 -6.04 -23.63
C LYS A 125 -10.79 -5.79 -22.54
N LYS A 126 -12.01 -5.41 -22.94
CA LYS A 126 -13.19 -5.35 -22.07
C LYS A 126 -13.81 -6.74 -21.92
N TYR A 127 -14.32 -7.02 -20.73
CA TYR A 127 -15.01 -8.26 -20.35
C TYR A 127 -16.43 -7.92 -19.91
N ASN A 128 -17.37 -8.84 -20.12
CA ASN A 128 -18.78 -8.66 -19.76
C ASN A 128 -19.08 -8.85 -18.26
N GLY A 129 -18.06 -8.79 -17.38
CA GLY A 129 -18.20 -8.97 -15.94
C GLY A 129 -18.59 -10.37 -15.47
N LYS A 130 -18.81 -11.36 -16.37
CA LYS A 130 -19.17 -12.73 -15.97
C LYS A 130 -17.99 -13.58 -15.52
N SER A 131 -16.77 -13.21 -15.91
CA SER A 131 -15.54 -13.92 -15.54
C SER A 131 -15.05 -13.44 -14.17
N CYS A 132 -15.50 -14.13 -13.13
CA CYS A 132 -15.11 -13.82 -11.76
C CYS A 132 -13.79 -14.50 -11.41
N SER A 133 -12.81 -13.72 -10.99
CA SER A 133 -11.43 -14.15 -10.79
C SER A 133 -11.07 -14.29 -9.32
N LEU A 134 -11.76 -13.58 -8.43
CA LEU A 134 -11.36 -13.46 -7.04
C LEU A 134 -12.56 -13.48 -6.09
N TYR A 135 -12.39 -14.10 -4.94
CA TYR A 135 -13.34 -14.14 -3.84
C TYR A 135 -12.63 -13.74 -2.57
N VAL A 136 -13.18 -12.76 -1.85
CA VAL A 136 -12.58 -12.18 -0.65
C VAL A 136 -13.61 -12.25 0.48
N THR A 137 -13.21 -12.70 1.67
CA THR A 137 -14.06 -12.62 2.86
C THR A 137 -13.43 -11.70 3.88
N ILE A 138 -14.10 -10.60 4.19
CA ILE A 138 -13.65 -9.60 5.14
C ILE A 138 -14.41 -9.80 6.45
N ARG A 139 -13.70 -9.79 7.57
CA ARG A 139 -14.29 -9.90 8.91
C ARG A 139 -13.89 -8.71 9.76
N ARG A 140 -14.80 -8.29 10.64
CA ARG A 140 -14.50 -7.32 11.67
C ARG A 140 -13.63 -7.95 12.76
N GLN A 141 -12.65 -7.21 13.23
CA GLN A 141 -11.85 -7.50 14.42
C GLN A 141 -11.98 -6.35 15.43
N ASN A 142 -11.44 -6.55 16.64
CA ASN A 142 -11.49 -5.56 17.72
C ASN A 142 -10.92 -4.19 17.28
N ASP A 143 -9.83 -4.20 16.50
CA ASP A 143 -9.11 -2.99 16.07
C ASP A 143 -9.33 -2.64 14.59
N GLY A 144 -10.38 -3.17 13.95
CA GLY A 144 -10.71 -2.84 12.55
C GLY A 144 -11.25 -4.00 11.74
N TYR A 145 -10.65 -4.25 10.58
CA TYR A 145 -11.06 -5.29 9.63
C TYR A 145 -9.86 -6.13 9.21
N MET A 146 -10.13 -7.36 8.78
CA MET A 146 -9.13 -8.26 8.20
C MET A 146 -9.70 -8.97 6.97
N ILE A 147 -8.83 -9.36 6.04
CA ILE A 147 -9.17 -10.37 5.03
C ILE A 147 -8.97 -11.75 5.69
N SER A 148 -10.08 -12.47 5.88
CA SER A 148 -10.12 -13.78 6.54
C SER A 148 -10.05 -14.98 5.60
N ASP A 149 -10.46 -14.81 4.34
CA ASP A 149 -10.35 -15.83 3.30
C ASP A 149 -10.13 -15.13 1.96
N LEU A 150 -9.26 -15.69 1.12
CA LEU A 150 -8.94 -15.19 -0.21
C LEU A 150 -8.79 -16.37 -1.17
N LYS A 151 -9.57 -16.37 -2.25
CA LYS A 151 -9.58 -17.47 -3.23
C LYS A 151 -9.63 -16.95 -4.66
N ARG A 152 -8.79 -17.53 -5.52
CA ARG A 152 -8.92 -17.36 -6.97
C ARG A 152 -9.90 -18.38 -7.54
N SER A 153 -10.62 -18.00 -8.60
CA SER A 153 -11.53 -18.91 -9.28
C SER A 153 -10.82 -20.03 -10.05
N ASP A 154 -9.56 -19.81 -10.44
CA ASP A 154 -8.71 -20.80 -11.10
C ASP A 154 -8.09 -21.83 -10.12
N GLY A 155 -8.40 -21.73 -8.82
CA GLY A 155 -7.92 -22.63 -7.78
C GLY A 155 -6.44 -22.47 -7.42
N ARG A 156 -5.71 -21.52 -8.04
CA ARG A 156 -4.31 -21.29 -7.70
C ARG A 156 -4.20 -20.67 -6.31
N PRO A 157 -3.29 -21.19 -5.45
CA PRO A 157 -3.12 -20.67 -4.12
C PRO A 157 -2.56 -19.25 -4.17
N ILE A 158 -3.16 -18.38 -3.37
CA ILE A 158 -2.86 -16.97 -3.28
C ILE A 158 -2.88 -16.56 -1.82
N GLU A 159 -2.04 -15.59 -1.45
CA GLU A 159 -2.03 -14.99 -0.11
C GLU A 159 -2.17 -13.47 -0.20
N VAL A 160 -2.64 -12.86 0.87
CA VAL A 160 -2.61 -11.41 1.04
C VAL A 160 -1.19 -11.02 1.46
N VAL A 161 -0.60 -10.05 0.76
CA VAL A 161 0.72 -9.50 1.12
C VAL A 161 0.52 -8.28 2.00
N ALA A 162 -0.29 -7.33 1.53
CA ALA A 162 -0.68 -6.14 2.26
C ALA A 162 -2.18 -5.90 2.11
N ALA A 163 -2.83 -5.40 3.16
CA ALA A 163 -4.22 -4.96 3.11
C ALA A 163 -4.39 -3.83 4.12
N ASP A 164 -4.63 -2.63 3.61
CA ASP A 164 -4.82 -1.45 4.45
C ASP A 164 -6.31 -1.13 4.56
N PHE A 165 -6.85 -1.16 5.77
CA PHE A 165 -8.25 -0.84 6.03
C PHE A 165 -8.35 0.56 6.61
N LEU A 166 -8.89 1.49 5.83
CA LEU A 166 -8.99 2.90 6.20
C LEU A 166 -10.44 3.36 6.21
N GLY A 167 -10.87 4.00 7.30
CA GLY A 167 -12.24 4.53 7.41
C GLY A 167 -13.34 3.48 7.21
N GLY A 168 -13.04 2.20 7.44
CA GLY A 168 -13.96 1.09 7.17
C GLY A 168 -14.01 0.61 5.72
N THR A 169 -13.10 1.07 4.86
CA THR A 169 -12.95 0.65 3.45
C THR A 169 -11.68 -0.21 3.25
N LEU A 170 -11.50 -0.78 2.05
CA LEU A 170 -10.26 -1.46 1.62
C LEU A 170 -9.73 -0.77 0.35
N PRO A 171 -9.21 0.47 0.47
CA PRO A 171 -8.76 1.26 -0.67
C PRO A 171 -7.61 0.57 -1.38
N GLU A 172 -6.71 -0.09 -0.65
CA GLU A 172 -5.52 -0.64 -1.27
C GLU A 172 -5.07 -1.92 -0.59
N TRP A 173 -4.73 -2.89 -1.43
CA TRP A 173 -4.28 -4.18 -0.98
C TRP A 173 -3.51 -4.90 -2.09
N SER A 174 -2.80 -5.95 -1.73
CA SER A 174 -2.00 -6.73 -2.66
C SER A 174 -2.04 -8.19 -2.30
N THR A 175 -1.81 -9.01 -3.30
CA THR A 175 -1.83 -10.46 -3.17
C THR A 175 -0.64 -11.07 -3.89
N LYS A 176 -0.20 -12.25 -3.46
CA LYS A 176 0.88 -13.00 -4.08
C LYS A 176 0.40 -14.38 -4.49
N THR A 177 0.59 -14.71 -5.76
CA THR A 177 0.35 -16.07 -6.25
C THR A 177 1.51 -16.95 -5.81
N LEU A 178 1.28 -17.93 -4.93
CA LEU A 178 2.35 -18.69 -4.27
C LEU A 178 3.25 -19.44 -5.26
N GLN A 179 2.66 -19.95 -6.34
CA GLN A 179 3.38 -20.75 -7.34
C GLN A 179 4.36 -19.94 -8.18
N THR A 180 4.02 -18.69 -8.48
CA THR A 180 4.80 -17.84 -9.41
C THR A 180 5.52 -16.70 -8.71
N GLY A 181 5.19 -16.42 -7.45
CA GLY A 181 5.66 -15.26 -6.70
C GLY A 181 5.13 -13.92 -7.24
N VAL A 182 4.23 -13.93 -8.23
CA VAL A 182 3.70 -12.70 -8.83
C VAL A 182 2.82 -11.98 -7.83
N ILE A 183 3.13 -10.70 -7.62
CA ILE A 183 2.34 -9.79 -6.80
C ILE A 183 1.34 -9.06 -7.70
N THR A 184 0.08 -9.08 -7.31
CA THR A 184 -1.00 -8.29 -7.89
C THR A 184 -1.40 -7.21 -6.89
N SER A 185 -1.26 -5.95 -7.27
CA SER A 185 -1.67 -4.79 -6.47
C SER A 185 -3.07 -4.34 -6.88
N TYR A 186 -3.89 -3.92 -5.93
CA TYR A 186 -5.25 -3.42 -6.12
C TYR A 186 -5.37 -2.02 -5.52
N ASN A 187 -5.94 -1.09 -6.30
CA ASN A 187 -6.35 0.24 -5.86
C ASN A 187 -7.84 0.40 -6.12
N CYS A 188 -8.61 0.60 -5.06
CA CYS A 188 -10.05 0.45 -5.01
C CYS A 188 -10.74 1.78 -4.73
N GLN A 189 -11.78 2.04 -5.52
CA GLN A 189 -12.65 3.19 -5.40
C GLN A 189 -14.02 2.75 -4.86
N PHE A 190 -14.54 3.55 -3.94
CA PHE A 190 -15.79 3.33 -3.25
C PHE A 190 -16.74 4.48 -3.55
N GLU A 191 -17.98 4.18 -3.91
CA GLU A 191 -19.03 5.19 -4.04
C GLU A 191 -19.75 5.32 -2.70
N GLU A 192 -19.91 6.55 -2.18
CA GLU A 192 -20.48 6.81 -0.84
C GLU A 192 -21.85 6.16 -0.60
N THR A 193 -22.68 6.08 -1.65
CA THR A 193 -24.05 5.55 -1.58
C THR A 193 -24.14 4.06 -1.89
N ASN A 194 -23.05 3.44 -2.36
CA ASN A 194 -23.06 2.06 -2.83
C ASN A 194 -22.40 1.13 -1.82
N GLN A 195 -23.23 0.51 -0.99
CA GLN A 195 -22.74 -0.40 0.05
C GLN A 195 -22.47 -1.83 -0.43
N ASN A 196 -22.77 -2.14 -1.69
CA ASN A 196 -22.77 -3.52 -2.20
C ASN A 196 -21.76 -3.77 -3.32
N SER A 197 -21.00 -2.75 -3.72
CA SER A 197 -19.90 -2.95 -4.67
C SER A 197 -18.83 -1.89 -4.54
N PHE A 198 -17.63 -2.25 -4.97
CA PHE A 198 -16.51 -1.34 -5.15
C PHE A 198 -15.67 -1.82 -6.34
N ILE A 199 -14.97 -0.90 -6.99
CA ILE A 199 -14.19 -1.20 -8.19
C ILE A 199 -12.73 -1.03 -7.85
N CYS A 200 -11.88 -1.98 -8.26
CA CYS A 200 -10.45 -1.83 -8.15
C CYS A 200 -9.78 -1.84 -9.51
N GLU A 201 -8.85 -0.93 -9.71
CA GLU A 201 -7.77 -1.09 -10.68
C GLU A 201 -6.75 -2.05 -10.10
N TRP A 202 -6.18 -2.91 -10.95
CA TRP A 202 -5.17 -3.85 -10.51
C TRP A 202 -4.00 -3.92 -11.47
N GLU A 203 -2.82 -4.23 -10.93
CA GLU A 203 -1.57 -4.30 -11.67
C GLU A 203 -0.72 -5.51 -11.22
N GLU A 204 -0.17 -6.21 -12.21
CA GLU A 204 0.86 -7.24 -12.15
C GLU A 204 2.04 -6.79 -13.04
N PRO A 205 3.26 -7.35 -12.91
CA PRO A 205 4.45 -6.87 -13.63
C PRO A 205 4.36 -6.74 -15.16
N LYS A 206 3.38 -7.37 -15.80
CA LYS A 206 3.17 -7.32 -17.26
C LYS A 206 1.71 -7.05 -17.66
N ARG A 207 0.81 -6.85 -16.69
CA ARG A 207 -0.63 -6.81 -16.94
C ARG A 207 -1.30 -5.88 -15.96
N GLU A 208 -2.26 -5.14 -16.46
CA GLU A 208 -3.15 -4.31 -15.66
C GLU A 208 -4.59 -4.65 -16.01
N GLY A 209 -5.51 -4.23 -15.16
CA GLY A 209 -6.93 -4.38 -15.42
C GLY A 209 -7.80 -3.67 -14.40
N THR A 210 -9.08 -3.94 -14.52
CA THR A 210 -10.10 -3.44 -13.60
C THR A 210 -10.99 -4.61 -13.19
N ILE A 211 -11.26 -4.71 -11.90
CA ILE A 211 -12.09 -5.75 -11.30
C ILE A 211 -13.21 -5.06 -10.50
N ASN A 212 -14.44 -5.53 -10.65
CA ASN A 212 -15.57 -5.06 -9.86
C ASN A 212 -15.90 -6.09 -8.79
N PHE A 213 -15.88 -5.68 -7.52
CA PHE A 213 -16.30 -6.50 -6.40
C PHE A 213 -17.78 -6.26 -6.10
N GLN A 214 -18.53 -7.34 -6.02
CA GLN A 214 -19.93 -7.32 -5.59
C GLN A 214 -20.09 -8.15 -4.31
N ARG A 215 -20.87 -7.63 -3.37
CA ARG A 215 -21.19 -8.35 -2.14
C ARG A 215 -22.05 -9.57 -2.46
N LEU A 216 -21.66 -10.72 -1.92
CA LEU A 216 -22.45 -11.93 -1.97
C LEU A 216 -23.50 -11.87 -0.85
N ARG A 217 -24.75 -12.16 -1.22
CA ARG A 217 -25.86 -12.32 -0.27
C ARG A 217 -25.72 -13.63 0.51
#